data_AF-A0A3B0BDJ3-F1
#
_entry.id   AF-A0A3B0BDJ3-F1
#
_cell.length_a   1.000
_cell.length_b   1.000
_cell.length_c   1.000
_cell.angle_alpha   90.00
_cell.angle_beta   90.00
_cell.angle_gamma   90.00
#
_symmetry.space_group_name_H-M   'P 1'
#
loop_
_entity.id
_entity.type
_entity.pdbx_description
1 polymer ?
#
loop_
_entity_poly.entity_id
_entity_poly.type
_entity_poly.pdbx_seq_one_letter_code
_entity_poly.pdbx_strand_id
1 'polypeptide(L)'
;MPLALPAGGGHPIGRLLYTVAGAYRLGMDTYSLVEARNQLGQLVGRVRHGREHILISEYGKPAAVLMPIEELEELQRLRDEADLALAQSIREDPESRWIPQDEVLAALETDEAADRKAC
;
A
#
# COMPACT_ATOMS: atom_id res chain seq x y z
N MET A 1 39.01 1.26 8.41
CA MET A 1 38.35 0.03 8.88
C MET A 1 36.94 0.02 8.33
N PRO A 2 36.70 -0.60 7.16
CA PRO A 2 35.36 -0.75 6.61
C PRO A 2 34.69 -1.98 7.24
N LEU A 3 33.51 -1.81 7.81
CA LEU A 3 32.69 -2.91 8.30
C LEU A 3 31.88 -3.47 7.12
N ALA A 4 32.14 -4.74 6.81
CA ALA A 4 31.49 -5.50 5.77
C ALA A 4 30.00 -5.74 6.08
N LEU A 5 29.14 -5.52 5.08
CA LEU A 5 27.75 -6.00 5.07
C LEU A 5 27.76 -7.45 4.53
N PRO A 6 27.12 -8.42 5.20
CA PRO A 6 27.00 -9.76 4.64
C PRO A 6 25.96 -9.79 3.53
N ALA A 7 26.35 -10.38 2.39
CA ALA A 7 25.45 -10.85 1.35
C ALA A 7 24.59 -12.00 1.92
N GLY A 8 23.27 -11.83 1.87
CA GLY A 8 22.28 -12.79 2.35
C GLY A 8 20.93 -12.49 1.72
N GLY A 9 20.46 -13.43 0.89
CA GLY A 9 19.34 -13.25 -0.02
C GLY A 9 17.97 -13.13 0.65
N GLY A 10 17.02 -12.65 -0.17
CA GLY A 10 15.60 -12.58 0.12
C GLY A 10 15.16 -11.17 0.49
N HIS A 11 14.99 -10.29 -0.50
CA HIS A 11 14.35 -9.00 -0.31
C HIS A 11 12.87 -9.21 0.07
N PRO A 12 12.44 -8.92 1.31
CA PRO A 12 11.04 -8.93 1.67
C PRO A 12 10.51 -7.49 1.52
N ILE A 13 10.21 -7.08 0.28
CA ILE A 13 9.65 -5.74 0.01
C ILE A 13 8.25 -5.58 0.67
N GLY A 14 7.64 -6.66 1.16
CA GLY A 14 6.30 -6.64 1.77
C GLY A 14 6.20 -6.32 3.27
N ARG A 15 7.25 -5.86 3.97
CA ARG A 15 7.20 -5.74 5.45
C ARG A 15 7.81 -4.47 6.03
N LEU A 16 7.44 -3.27 5.54
CA LEU A 16 7.81 -2.05 6.27
C LEU A 16 6.81 -0.89 6.22
N LEU A 17 5.51 -1.16 6.05
CA LEU A 17 4.48 -0.10 6.18
C LEU A 17 3.45 -0.32 7.31
N TYR A 18 3.44 -1.47 7.99
CA TYR A 18 2.36 -1.73 8.97
C TYR A 18 2.60 -1.12 10.36
N THR A 19 3.81 -0.69 10.72
CA THR A 19 4.08 -0.22 12.09
C THR A 19 3.54 1.19 12.37
N VAL A 20 3.38 2.04 11.35
CA VAL A 20 2.79 3.38 11.57
C VAL A 20 1.29 3.29 11.89
N ALA A 21 0.60 2.21 11.47
CA ALA A 21 -0.80 1.97 11.81
C ALA A 21 -1.06 1.81 13.32
N GLY A 22 -0.02 1.55 14.13
CA GLY A 22 -0.13 1.50 15.58
C GLY A 22 -0.19 2.89 16.23
N ALA A 23 0.49 3.88 15.66
CA ALA A 23 0.55 5.24 16.20
C ALA A 23 -0.65 6.10 15.78
N TYR A 24 -1.14 5.96 14.54
CA TYR A 24 -2.34 6.68 14.07
C TYR A 24 -3.62 6.26 14.81
N ARG A 25 -3.66 5.06 15.39
CA ARG A 25 -4.84 4.53 16.09
C ARG A 25 -5.15 5.23 17.42
N LEU A 26 -4.19 5.96 18.00
CA LEU A 26 -4.36 6.65 19.28
C LEU A 26 -5.02 8.04 19.16
N GLY A 27 -5.21 8.56 17.93
CA GLY A 27 -5.84 9.86 17.69
C GLY A 27 -6.90 9.90 16.58
N MET A 28 -7.21 8.77 15.94
CA MET A 28 -8.25 8.69 14.91
C MET A 28 -9.58 8.24 15.50
N ASP A 29 -10.63 9.02 15.23
CA ASP A 29 -12.00 8.60 15.52
C ASP A 29 -12.33 7.34 14.73
N THR A 30 -12.88 6.34 15.43
CA THR A 30 -13.27 5.07 14.83
C THR A 30 -14.78 4.91 14.87
N TYR A 31 -15.38 4.58 13.73
CA TYR A 31 -16.80 4.30 13.61
C TYR A 31 -17.00 2.89 13.04
N SER A 32 -18.07 2.21 13.44
CA SER A 32 -18.52 1.02 12.71
C SER A 32 -19.04 1.40 11.32
N LEU A 33 -19.03 0.45 10.38
CA LEU A 33 -19.58 0.66 9.04
C LEU A 33 -21.05 1.11 9.07
N VAL A 34 -21.83 0.60 10.03
CA VAL A 34 -23.24 0.96 10.21
C VAL A 34 -23.37 2.42 10.66
N GLU A 35 -22.59 2.86 11.64
CA GLU A 35 -22.57 4.25 12.12
C GLU A 35 -22.07 5.20 11.03
N ALA A 36 -20.97 4.84 10.36
CA ALA A 36 -20.38 5.63 9.29
C ALA A 36 -21.37 5.83 8.13
N ARG A 37 -22.11 4.79 7.74
CA ARG A 37 -23.16 4.90 6.72
C ARG A 37 -24.27 5.87 7.12
N ASN A 38 -24.72 5.84 8.37
CA ASN A 38 -25.83 6.66 8.84
C ASN A 38 -25.48 8.16 8.91
N GLN A 39 -24.21 8.51 9.07
CA GLN A 39 -23.75 9.90 9.20
C GLN A 39 -22.66 10.27 8.18
N LEU A 40 -22.61 9.57 7.04
CA LEU A 40 -21.51 9.68 6.07
C LEU A 40 -21.29 11.12 5.60
N GLY A 41 -22.37 11.87 5.32
CA GLY A 41 -22.27 13.27 4.89
C GLY A 41 -21.57 14.16 5.92
N GLN A 42 -21.82 13.95 7.22
CA GLN A 42 -21.16 14.69 8.29
C GLN A 42 -19.67 14.32 8.39
N LEU A 43 -19.35 13.02 8.31
CA LEU A 43 -17.97 12.54 8.35
C LEU A 43 -17.15 13.09 7.18
N VAL A 44 -17.72 13.08 5.96
CA VAL A 44 -17.07 13.67 4.78
C VAL A 44 -16.87 15.18 4.97
N GLY A 45 -17.83 15.89 5.54
CA GLY A 45 -17.68 17.31 5.86
C GLY A 45 -16.53 17.58 6.84
N ARG A 46 -16.42 16.77 7.90
CA ARG A 46 -15.31 16.84 8.86
C ARG A 46 -13.96 16.57 8.21
N VAL A 47 -13.87 15.55 7.36
CA VAL A 47 -12.63 15.21 6.66
C VAL A 47 -12.22 16.33 5.69
N ARG A 48 -13.16 16.84 4.88
CA ARG A 48 -12.89 17.90 3.90
C ARG A 48 -12.51 19.23 4.53
N HIS A 49 -13.18 19.65 5.60
CA HIS A 49 -12.98 20.98 6.18
C HIS A 49 -12.07 20.97 7.41
N GLY A 50 -12.11 19.90 8.21
CA GLY A 50 -11.31 19.73 9.42
C GLY A 50 -9.97 19.03 9.20
N ARG A 51 -9.72 18.50 7.99
CA ARG A 51 -8.54 17.66 7.66
C ARG A 51 -8.35 16.49 8.62
N GLU A 52 -9.48 15.91 9.00
CA GLU A 52 -9.52 14.79 9.93
C GLU A 52 -9.32 13.45 9.21
N HIS A 53 -8.85 12.47 9.97
CA HIS A 53 -8.75 11.08 9.55
C HIS A 53 -9.69 10.21 10.37
N ILE A 54 -10.53 9.45 9.68
CA ILE A 54 -11.59 8.68 10.33
C ILE A 54 -11.48 7.22 9.91
N LEU A 55 -11.40 6.33 10.88
CA LEU A 55 -11.29 4.90 10.65
C LEU A 55 -12.69 4.26 10.65
N ILE A 56 -12.97 3.49 9.60
CA ILE A 56 -14.19 2.71 9.48
C ILE A 56 -13.86 1.25 9.77
N SER A 57 -14.58 0.68 10.72
CA SER A 57 -14.45 -0.71 11.12
C SER A 57 -15.63 -1.56 10.66
N GLU A 58 -15.35 -2.79 10.28
CA GLU A 58 -16.35 -3.81 9.99
C GLU A 58 -16.09 -5.02 10.91
N TYR A 59 -17.12 -5.49 11.62
CA TYR A 59 -16.99 -6.55 12.63
C TYR A 59 -15.84 -6.33 13.64
N GLY A 60 -15.62 -5.07 14.05
CA GLY A 60 -14.58 -4.67 14.99
C GLY A 60 -13.16 -4.64 14.42
N LYS A 61 -12.99 -4.84 13.11
CA LYS A 61 -11.70 -4.78 12.43
C LYS A 61 -11.62 -3.53 11.55
N PRO A 62 -10.45 -2.85 11.47
CA PRO A 62 -10.26 -1.75 10.54
C PRO A 62 -10.47 -2.23 9.10
N ALA A 63 -11.37 -1.59 8.37
CA ALA A 63 -11.75 -1.96 7.01
C ALA A 63 -11.44 -0.85 5.99
N ALA A 64 -11.67 0.41 6.36
CA ALA A 64 -11.41 1.56 5.50
C ALA A 64 -11.03 2.80 6.32
N VAL A 65 -10.52 3.82 5.64
CA VAL A 65 -10.21 5.14 6.21
C VAL A 65 -10.79 6.22 5.31
N LEU A 66 -11.41 7.24 5.90
CA LEU A 66 -11.72 8.50 5.24
C LEU A 66 -10.60 9.48 5.54
N MET A 67 -10.10 10.14 4.50
CA MET A 67 -9.03 11.13 4.57
C MET A 67 -9.22 12.22 3.52
N PRO A 68 -8.57 13.39 3.66
CA PRO A 68 -8.63 14.46 2.66
C PRO A 68 -8.10 13.98 1.31
N ILE A 69 -8.69 14.49 0.22
CA ILE A 69 -8.31 14.05 -1.13
C ILE A 69 -6.88 14.49 -1.47
N GLU A 70 -6.49 15.67 -1.00
CA GLU A 70 -5.18 16.26 -1.24
C GLU A 70 -4.07 15.42 -0.59
N GLU A 71 -4.35 14.82 0.56
CA GLU A 71 -3.41 13.94 1.25
C GLU A 71 -3.28 12.58 0.54
N LEU A 72 -4.38 12.07 -0.01
CA LEU A 72 -4.33 10.87 -0.84
C LEU A 72 -3.47 11.10 -2.10
N GLU A 73 -3.60 12.27 -2.73
CA GLU A 73 -2.79 12.66 -3.89
C GLU A 73 -1.29 12.78 -3.54
N GLU A 74 -0.98 13.33 -2.37
CA GLU A 74 0.39 13.38 -1.85
C GLU A 74 0.98 11.99 -1.66
N LEU A 75 0.24 11.10 -0.99
CA LEU A 75 0.66 9.72 -0.77
C LEU A 75 0.86 8.97 -2.08
N GLN A 76 0.01 9.18 -3.08
CA GLN A 76 0.19 8.60 -4.41
C GLN A 76 1.46 9.10 -5.07
N ARG A 77 1.72 10.41 -5.04
CA ARG A 77 2.94 10.97 -5.61
C ARG A 77 4.21 10.39 -4.97
N LEU A 78 4.23 10.29 -3.64
CA LEU A 78 5.36 9.72 -2.91
C LEU A 78 5.56 8.24 -3.22
N ARG A 79 4.47 7.47 -3.37
CA ARG A 79 4.55 6.07 -3.77
C ARG A 79 5.10 5.94 -5.18
N ASP A 80 4.62 6.74 -6.12
CA ASP A 80 5.07 6.69 -7.51
C ASP A 80 6.56 7.09 -7.61
N GLU A 81 7.03 8.06 -6.81
CA GLU A 81 8.45 8.41 -6.71
C GLU A 81 9.28 7.24 -6.17
N ALA A 82 8.82 6.56 -5.13
CA ALA A 82 9.49 5.40 -4.57
C ALA A 82 9.55 4.22 -5.57
N ASP A 83 8.47 3.96 -6.30
CA ASP A 83 8.40 2.91 -7.32
C ASP A 83 9.36 3.21 -8.48
N LEU A 84 9.43 4.47 -8.93
CA LEU A 84 10.39 4.91 -9.94
C LEU A 84 11.83 4.76 -9.46
N ALA A 85 12.13 5.13 -8.21
CA ALA A 85 13.45 4.96 -7.62
C ALA A 85 13.85 3.48 -7.55
N LEU A 86 12.92 2.60 -7.15
CA LEU A 86 13.14 1.15 -7.14
C LEU A 86 13.41 0.61 -8.54
N ALA A 87 12.58 0.98 -9.52
CA ALA A 87 12.77 0.55 -10.92
C ALA A 87 14.12 0.99 -11.49
N GLN A 88 14.56 2.22 -11.17
CA GLN A 88 15.88 2.72 -11.54
C GLN A 88 16.99 1.91 -10.88
N SER A 89 16.88 1.61 -9.58
CA SER A 89 17.89 0.80 -8.88
C SER A 89 18.01 -0.61 -9.45
N ILE A 90 16.89 -1.27 -9.77
CA ILE A 90 16.89 -2.60 -10.40
C ILE A 90 17.52 -2.52 -11.79
N ARG A 91 17.25 -1.45 -12.53
CA ARG A 91 17.80 -1.28 -13.87
C ARG A 91 19.33 -1.07 -13.87
N GLU A 92 19.83 -0.37 -12.88
CA GLU A 92 21.26 -0.05 -12.74
C GLU A 92 22.06 -1.17 -12.06
N ASP A 93 21.40 -2.03 -11.30
CA ASP A 93 22.01 -3.20 -10.66
C ASP A 93 22.46 -4.23 -11.72
N PRO A 94 23.77 -4.51 -11.84
CA PRO A 94 24.28 -5.48 -12.79
C PRO A 94 23.92 -6.94 -12.44
N GLU A 95 23.51 -7.23 -11.20
CA GLU A 95 23.03 -8.56 -10.79
C GLU A 95 21.56 -8.79 -11.14
N SER A 96 20.85 -7.76 -11.61
CA SER A 96 19.45 -7.88 -12.01
C SER A 96 19.28 -8.80 -13.20
N ARG A 97 18.41 -9.80 -13.03
CA ARG A 97 17.97 -10.68 -14.11
C ARG A 97 16.95 -9.97 -14.99
N TRP A 98 17.29 -9.75 -16.25
CA TRP A 98 16.34 -9.35 -17.29
C TRP A 98 15.72 -10.58 -17.93
N ILE A 99 14.40 -10.56 -18.09
CA ILE A 99 13.66 -11.57 -18.85
C ILE A 99 13.08 -10.93 -20.13
N PRO A 100 13.13 -11.61 -21.28
CA PRO A 100 12.52 -11.13 -22.50
C PRO A 100 10.98 -11.08 -22.37
N GLN A 101 10.34 -10.21 -23.15
CA GLN A 101 8.90 -10.00 -23.10
C GLN A 101 8.09 -11.29 -23.31
N ASP A 102 8.56 -12.20 -24.17
CA ASP A 102 7.88 -13.48 -24.42
C ASP A 102 7.84 -14.38 -23.17
N GLU A 103 8.90 -14.37 -22.35
CA GLU A 103 8.98 -15.11 -21.09
C GLU A 103 8.03 -14.51 -20.04
N VAL A 104 7.91 -13.17 -20.00
CA VAL A 104 6.94 -12.46 -19.15
C VAL A 104 5.51 -12.86 -19.52
N LEU A 105 5.18 -12.82 -20.81
CA LEU A 105 3.83 -13.11 -21.29
C LEU A 105 3.45 -14.57 -20.99
N ALA A 106 4.35 -15.51 -21.25
CA ALA A 106 4.13 -16.93 -20.95
C ALA A 106 3.90 -17.18 -19.45
N ALA A 107 4.59 -16.45 -18.57
CA ALA A 107 4.38 -16.54 -17.13
C ALA A 107 2.99 -16.03 -16.72
N LEU A 108 2.59 -14.86 -17.23
CA LEU A 108 1.28 -14.26 -16.93
C LEU A 108 0.12 -15.11 -17.45
N GLU A 109 0.23 -15.69 -18.65
CA GLU A 109 -0.79 -16.60 -19.19
C GLU A 109 -0.97 -17.86 -18.32
N THR A 110 0.11 -18.33 -17.70
CA THR A 110 0.10 -19.48 -16.78
C THR A 110 -0.62 -19.13 -15.48
N ASP A 111 -0.36 -17.94 -14.93
CA ASP A 111 -1.03 -17.43 -13.73
C ASP A 111 -2.53 -17.22 -13.98
N GLU A 112 -2.91 -16.58 -15.09
CA GLU A 112 -4.32 -16.41 -15.48
C GLU A 112 -5.06 -17.75 -15.67
N ALA A 113 -4.36 -18.75 -16.22
CA ALA A 113 -4.92 -20.09 -16.36
C ALA A 113 -5.10 -20.81 -15.01
N ALA A 114 -4.23 -20.54 -14.04
CA ALA A 114 -4.34 -21.05 -12.68
C ALA A 114 -5.55 -20.43 -11.95
N ASP A 115 -5.71 -19.12 -12.05
CA ASP A 115 -6.84 -18.39 -11.45
C ASP A 115 -8.18 -18.84 -12.02
N ARG A 116 -8.27 -19.06 -13.34
CA ARG A 116 -9.49 -19.62 -13.98
C ARG A 116 -9.83 -21.04 -13.52
N LYS A 117 -8.84 -21.85 -13.15
CA LYS A 117 -9.06 -23.23 -12.65
C LYS A 117 -9.41 -23.27 -11.17
N ALA A 118 -9.13 -22.20 -10.42
CA ALA A 118 -9.40 -22.10 -9.00
C ALA A 118 -10.84 -21.64 -8.68
N CYS A 119 -11.57 -21.11 -9.65
CA CYS A 119 -12.99 -20.75 -9.57
C CYS A 119 -13.89 -21.91 -10.03
#